data_AF-A0A2A7WN35-F1
#
_entry.id   AF-A0A2A7WN35-F1
#
_cell.length_a   1.000
_cell.length_b   1.000
_cell.length_c   1.000
_cell.angle_alpha   90.00
_cell.angle_beta   90.00
_cell.angle_gamma   90.00
#
_symmetry.space_group_name_H-M   'P 1'
#
loop_
_entity.id
_entity.type
_entity.pdbx_description
1 polymer ?
#
loop_
_entity_poly.entity_id
_entity_poly.type
_entity_poly.pdbx_seq_one_letter_code
_entity_poly.pdbx_strand_id
1 'polypeptide(L)' 'MYPLKKVSEAMVKEINEFEKGFPDGVYVNPNVKKAAIVRVKAMYDYCNEKGIKPKDLTEKEREQFLIYE' A
#
# COMPACT_ATOMS: atom_id res chain seq x y z
N MET A 1 15.51 -23.91 -17.19
CA MET A 1 16.21 -22.64 -17.50
C MET A 1 15.28 -21.84 -18.40
N TYR A 2 14.77 -20.70 -17.94
CA TYR A 2 13.85 -19.90 -18.75
C TYR A 2 14.65 -18.99 -19.69
N PRO A 3 14.29 -18.88 -20.99
CA PRO A 3 14.99 -18.00 -21.91
C PRO A 3 14.69 -16.54 -21.54
N LEU A 4 15.73 -15.80 -21.16
CA LEU A 4 15.66 -14.35 -20.98
C LEU A 4 15.45 -13.71 -22.35
N LYS A 5 14.30 -13.05 -22.53
CA LYS A 5 14.03 -12.24 -23.72
C LYS A 5 14.42 -10.79 -23.44
N LYS A 6 15.12 -10.17 -24.39
CA LYS A 6 15.44 -8.73 -24.33
C LYS A 6 14.14 -7.93 -24.38
N VAL A 7 14.01 -6.96 -23.47
CA VAL A 7 12.88 -6.03 -23.40
C VAL A 7 12.89 -5.13 -24.63
N SER A 8 11.70 -4.76 -25.13
CA SER A 8 11.57 -3.86 -26.29
C SER A 8 12.05 -2.44 -25.96
N GLU A 9 12.57 -1.73 -26.97
CA GLU A 9 13.06 -0.37 -26.79
C GLU A 9 11.98 0.61 -26.30
N ALA A 10 10.72 0.37 -26.69
CA ALA A 10 9.58 1.14 -26.22
C ALA A 10 9.38 1.02 -24.69
N MET A 11 9.45 -0.20 -24.15
CA MET A 11 9.35 -0.42 -22.70
C MET A 11 10.52 0.21 -21.94
N VAL A 12 11.74 0.16 -22.48
CA VAL A 12 12.90 0.81 -21.86
C VAL A 12 12.69 2.32 -21.77
N LYS A 13 12.10 2.93 -22.80
CA LYS A 13 11.80 4.36 -22.80
C LYS A 13 10.74 4.73 -21.75
N GLU A 14 9.66 3.95 -21.65
CA GLU A 14 8.60 4.16 -20.65
C GLU A 14 9.12 4.05 -19.22
N ILE A 15 9.98 3.06 -18.94
CA ILE A 15 10.62 2.88 -17.63
C ILE A 15 11.48 4.11 -17.30
N ASN A 16 12.32 4.56 -18.24
CA ASN A 16 13.18 5.72 -18.03
C ASN A 16 12.38 7.03 -17.82
N GLU A 17 11.25 7.20 -18.50
CA GLU A 17 10.37 8.35 -18.31
C GLU A 17 9.67 8.33 -16.96
N PHE A 18 9.27 7.14 -16.48
CA PHE A 18 8.71 6.95 -15.15
C PHE A 18 9.75 7.20 -14.05
N GLU A 19 10.97 6.66 -14.19
CA GLU A 19 12.06 6.80 -13.23
C GLU A 19 12.55 8.25 -13.09
N LYS A 20 12.44 9.09 -14.13
CA LYS A 20 12.70 10.54 -14.03
C LYS A 20 11.85 11.24 -12.97
N GLY A 21 10.65 10.72 -12.68
CA GLY A 21 9.80 11.23 -11.60
C GLY A 21 10.29 10.91 -10.19
N PHE A 22 11.28 10.02 -10.06
CA PHE A 22 11.78 9.48 -8.80
C PHE A 22 13.33 9.51 -8.77
N PRO A 23 13.96 10.70 -8.72
CA PRO A 23 15.42 10.83 -8.80
C PRO A 23 16.17 10.10 -7.68
N ASP A 24 15.55 9.94 -6.52
CA ASP A 24 16.12 9.22 -5.37
C ASP A 24 15.85 7.71 -5.42
N GLY A 25 15.08 7.21 -6.39
CA GLY A 25 14.66 5.80 -6.47
C GLY A 25 13.75 5.34 -5.31
N VAL A 26 13.29 6.27 -4.48
CA VAL A 26 12.48 6.02 -3.29
C VAL A 26 11.00 6.18 -3.63
N TYR A 27 10.29 5.05 -3.71
CA TYR A 27 8.85 5.00 -3.98
C TYR A 27 8.06 5.07 -2.67
N VAL A 28 7.88 6.28 -2.14
CA VAL A 28 7.05 6.48 -0.94
C VAL A 28 5.77 7.18 -1.36
N ASN A 29 4.62 6.53 -1.11
CA ASN A 29 3.34 7.22 -1.17
C ASN A 29 3.41 8.32 -0.10
N PRO A 30 3.31 9.62 -0.45
CA PRO A 30 3.44 10.68 0.53
C PRO A 30 2.37 10.47 1.59
N ASN A 31 2.80 10.09 2.80
CA ASN A 31 1.90 10.02 3.92
C ASN A 31 1.53 11.47 4.24
N VAL A 32 0.40 11.92 3.71
CA VAL A 32 -0.16 13.23 4.05
C VAL A 32 -0.20 13.23 5.57
N LYS A 33 0.51 14.14 6.23
CA LYS A 33 0.72 14.20 7.71
C LYS A 33 -0.55 14.31 8.56
N LYS A 34 -1.72 13.98 7.99
CA LYS A 34 -3.06 14.03 8.56
C LYS A 34 -3.89 12.80 8.22
N ALA A 35 -3.37 11.86 7.43
CA ALA A 35 -4.07 10.64 7.09
C ALA A 35 -3.87 9.63 8.23
N ALA A 36 -4.97 9.13 8.78
CA ALA A 36 -4.92 8.10 9.80
C ALA A 36 -4.25 6.83 9.23
N ILE A 37 -3.25 6.31 9.92
CA ILE A 37 -2.62 5.03 9.60
C ILE A 37 -3.50 3.93 10.20
N VAL A 38 -4.01 3.03 9.34
CA VAL A 38 -4.80 1.89 9.78
C VAL A 38 -3.87 0.76 10.24
N ARG A 39 -4.01 0.28 11.48
CA ARG A 39 -3.38 -0.95 11.97
C ARG A 39 -4.09 -2.18 11.41
N VAL A 40 -3.85 -2.47 10.13
CA VAL A 40 -4.51 -3.55 9.38
C VAL A 40 -4.38 -4.91 10.07
N LYS A 41 -3.19 -5.25 10.59
CA LYS A 41 -2.96 -6.54 11.28
C LYS A 41 -3.84 -6.71 12.51
N ALA A 42 -3.84 -5.72 13.41
CA ALA A 42 -4.67 -5.76 14.62
C ALA A 42 -6.17 -5.76 14.29
N MET A 43 -6.58 -5.02 13.25
CA MET A 43 -7.96 -5.04 12.77
C MET A 43 -8.35 -6.43 12.27
N TYR A 44 -7.49 -7.10 11.50
CA TYR A 44 -7.75 -8.46 11.00
C TYR A 44 -7.78 -9.50 12.11
N ASP A 45 -6.89 -9.43 13.09
CA ASP A 45 -6.89 -10.35 14.23
C ASP A 45 -8.20 -10.22 15.03
N TYR A 46 -8.65 -8.99 15.27
CA TYR A 46 -9.95 -8.71 15.90
C TYR A 46 -11.14 -9.22 15.07
N CYS A 47 -11.10 -9.03 13.75
CA CYS A 47 -12.11 -9.56 12.83
C CYS A 47 -12.18 -11.09 12.92
N ASN A 48 -11.02 -11.75 12.94
CA ASN A 48 -10.92 -13.21 12.98
C ASN A 48 -11.42 -13.78 14.31
N GLU A 49 -11.09 -13.15 15.44
CA GLU A 49 -11.58 -13.56 16.77
C GLU A 49 -13.11 -13.45 16.89
N LYS A 50 -13.69 -12.40 16.31
CA LYS A 50 -15.14 -12.17 16.31
C LYS A 50 -15.89 -12.87 15.18
N GLY A 51 -15.17 -13.45 14.20
CA GLY A 51 -15.79 -14.04 13.00
C GLY A 51 -16.51 -13.01 12.10
N ILE A 52 -16.16 -11.73 12.19
CA ILE A 52 -16.78 -10.63 11.42
C ILE A 52 -15.84 -10.17 10.30
N LYS A 53 -16.38 -9.61 9.21
CA LYS A 53 -15.53 -9.06 8.14
C LYS A 53 -15.16 -7.62 8.46
N PRO A 54 -14.04 -7.09 7.91
CA PRO A 54 -13.65 -5.69 8.07
C PRO A 54 -14.76 -4.68 7.71
N LYS A 55 -15.68 -5.07 6.80
CA LYS A 55 -16.82 -4.26 6.36
C LYS A 55 -17.93 -4.15 7.40
N ASP A 56 -18.02 -5.12 8.30
CA ASP A 56 -19.06 -5.21 9.33
C ASP A 56 -18.66 -4.47 10.62
N LEU A 57 -17.42 -3.96 10.72
CA LEU A 57 -17.01 -3.13 11.85
C LEU A 57 -17.78 -1.82 11.86
N THR A 58 -18.30 -1.49 13.05
CA THR A 58 -18.86 -0.17 13.34
C THR A 58 -17.77 0.90 13.32
N GLU A 59 -18.15 2.16 13.10
CA GLU A 59 -17.20 3.29 13.07
C GLU A 59 -16.36 3.37 14.36
N LYS A 60 -16.99 3.11 15.52
CA LYS A 60 -16.30 3.07 16.83
C LYS A 60 -15.25 1.98 16.93
N GLU A 61 -15.47 0.81 16.33
CA GLU A 61 -14.48 -0.27 16.33
C GLU A 61 -13.36 0.05 15.34
N ARG A 62 -13.65 0.70 14.21
CA ARG A 62 -12.64 1.13 13.24
C ARG A 62 -11.70 2.19 13.80
N GLU A 63 -12.23 3.14 14.57
CA GLU A 63 -11.45 4.21 15.20
C GLU A 63 -10.33 3.69 16.10
N GLN A 64 -10.50 2.51 16.71
CA GLN A 64 -9.48 1.87 17.55
C GLN A 64 -8.24 1.46 16.76
N PHE A 65 -8.38 1.27 15.45
CA PHE A 65 -7.30 0.88 14.54
C PHE A 65 -6.72 2.07 13.78
N LEU A 66 -7.29 3.27 13.92
CA LEU A 66 -6.81 4.50 13.28
C LEU A 66 -5.79 5.19 14.19
N ILE A 67 -4.54 5.27 13.74
CA ILE A 67 -3.50 6.08 14.37
C ILE A 67 -3.43 7.42 13.65
N TYR A 68 -3.62 8.52 14.37
CA TYR A 68 -3.32 9.86 13.87
C TYR A 68 -1.93 10.24 14.40
N GLU A 69 -0.98 10.52 13.50
CA GLU A 69 0.32 11.13 13.84
C GLU A 69 0.23 12.67 13.82
#